data_AF-A0A7V8VQF7-F1
#
_entry.id   AF-A0A7V8VQF7-F1
#
_cell.length_a   1.000
_cell.length_b   1.000
_cell.length_c   1.000
_cell.angle_alpha   90.00
_cell.angle_beta   90.00
_cell.angle_gamma   90.00
#
_symmetry.space_group_name_H-M   'P 1'
#
loop_
_entity.id
_entity.type
_entity.pdbx_description
1 polymer ?
#
loop_
_entity_poly.entity_id
_entity_poly.type
_entity_poly.pdbx_seq_one_letter_code
_entity_poly.pdbx_strand_id
1 'polypeptide(L)'
;MMLSRRAWLGGVAAMAAALLLPRGRSALAATAMATSAPKIDVHVHLAGTGAGDSGCWISPAFRRRYTFRAMRFLYGITAEQMERSADEAWAEMVAERVAASELDYAVALGFDGVYGRDGELDRERSQMVVPPSWVFRVCARYPHLLPGPSLNPFRKDAMQRLEECIEAGAVLIKWLPLAQGIDPASPDLREFYEVLSRAGIPLLIHMGGERTFATVAPEMNNVRLLAAPLEAGVPVICAHSATRIVLSDEPDQLPLLRDLLRHYPHLWVDNSGLANP
;
A
#
# COMPACT_ATOMS: atom_id res chain seq x y z
N MET A 1 61.52 -20.77 27.70
CA MET A 1 60.22 -20.72 28.42
C MET A 1 59.19 -21.49 27.57
N MET A 2 59.45 -22.79 27.39
CA MET A 2 58.64 -23.92 27.89
C MET A 2 57.14 -23.89 27.52
N LEU A 3 56.83 -24.57 26.41
CA LEU A 3 55.56 -25.23 26.11
C LEU A 3 55.29 -26.34 27.15
N SER A 4 54.03 -26.55 27.54
CA SER A 4 53.60 -27.84 28.09
C SER A 4 52.24 -28.26 27.55
N ARG A 5 52.25 -29.38 26.83
CA ARG A 5 51.11 -30.25 26.55
C ARG A 5 50.75 -31.04 27.82
N ARG A 6 49.46 -31.25 28.11
CA ARG A 6 48.94 -32.52 28.64
C ARG A 6 47.42 -32.60 28.43
N ALA A 7 47.03 -33.67 27.74
CA ALA A 7 45.68 -34.10 27.49
C ALA A 7 45.11 -34.86 28.69
N TRP A 8 43.79 -34.94 28.83
CA TRP A 8 43.09 -36.16 29.26
C TRP A 8 41.64 -36.18 28.78
N LEU A 9 41.20 -37.40 28.44
CA LEU A 9 39.96 -37.81 27.76
C LEU A 9 38.87 -38.22 28.76
N GLY A 10 37.62 -38.23 28.28
CA GLY A 10 36.48 -38.98 28.84
C GLY A 10 35.21 -38.13 28.85
N GLY A 11 34.06 -38.51 28.30
CA GLY A 11 33.60 -39.75 27.69
C GLY A 11 32.17 -39.53 27.17
N VAL A 12 31.77 -40.41 26.26
CA VAL A 12 30.49 -40.48 25.54
C VAL A 12 29.31 -40.83 26.47
N ALA A 13 28.14 -40.21 26.30
CA ALA A 13 26.84 -40.90 26.37
C ALA A 13 25.67 -39.97 25.95
N ALA A 14 24.80 -40.50 25.10
CA ALA A 14 23.62 -39.88 24.53
C ALA A 14 22.32 -40.33 25.22
N MET A 15 21.28 -39.52 25.03
CA MET A 15 19.85 -39.86 24.88
C MET A 15 19.00 -40.47 26.03
N ALA A 16 17.84 -39.80 26.19
CA ALA A 16 16.51 -40.32 26.51
C ALA A 16 16.11 -40.56 27.99
N ALA A 17 15.28 -39.65 28.51
CA ALA A 17 14.15 -39.99 29.36
C ALA A 17 13.09 -38.88 29.30
N ALA A 18 12.08 -39.09 28.46
CA ALA A 18 10.79 -38.40 28.55
C ALA A 18 9.84 -39.27 29.39
N LEU A 19 8.84 -38.60 29.98
CA LEU A 19 7.70 -39.11 30.77
C LEU A 19 7.96 -39.42 32.26
N LEU A 20 7.56 -38.47 33.12
CA LEU A 20 6.64 -38.64 34.27
C LEU A 20 6.49 -37.27 35.00
N LEU A 21 5.42 -36.54 34.71
CA LEU A 21 4.97 -35.31 35.41
C LEU A 21 4.19 -35.70 36.70
N PRO A 22 4.12 -34.87 37.78
CA PRO A 22 3.11 -33.79 37.81
C PRO A 22 3.37 -32.52 38.66
N ARG A 23 2.75 -31.43 38.19
CA ARG A 23 2.09 -30.33 38.92
C ARG A 23 2.92 -29.39 39.81
N GLY A 24 3.30 -28.26 39.23
CA GLY A 24 3.75 -27.06 39.93
C GLY A 24 3.92 -25.85 39.01
N ARG A 25 2.98 -25.64 38.09
CA ARG A 25 2.90 -24.43 37.24
C ARG A 25 1.53 -23.79 37.43
N SER A 26 1.46 -22.83 38.34
CA SER A 26 0.47 -21.75 38.36
C SER A 26 0.88 -20.77 39.47
N ALA A 27 0.89 -19.47 39.15
CA ALA A 27 0.87 -18.30 40.06
C ALA A 27 1.89 -17.19 39.75
N LEU A 28 2.51 -17.17 38.56
CA LEU A 28 2.73 -15.90 37.85
C LEU A 28 1.90 -15.94 36.56
N ALA A 29 0.60 -16.10 36.77
CA ALA A 29 -0.39 -15.82 35.76
C ALA A 29 -0.49 -14.30 35.58
N ALA A 30 -0.52 -13.91 34.32
CA ALA A 30 -1.49 -12.95 33.84
C ALA A 30 -1.42 -11.53 34.41
N THR A 31 -0.33 -10.83 34.07
CA THR A 31 -0.48 -9.41 33.70
C THR A 31 0.40 -9.05 32.50
N ALA A 32 0.53 -9.98 31.55
CA ALA A 32 0.74 -9.56 30.18
C ALA A 32 -0.61 -9.01 29.72
N MET A 33 -0.77 -7.68 29.76
CA MET A 33 -1.81 -7.06 28.94
C MET A 33 -1.54 -7.57 27.53
N ALA A 34 -2.42 -8.43 27.02
CA ALA A 34 -2.46 -8.70 25.61
C ALA A 34 -2.78 -7.36 24.96
N THR A 35 -1.77 -6.65 24.49
CA THR A 35 -1.99 -5.56 23.55
C THR A 35 -2.64 -6.24 22.35
N SER A 36 -3.94 -6.01 22.15
CA SER A 36 -4.63 -6.41 20.94
C SER A 36 -3.80 -5.95 19.74
N ALA A 37 -3.75 -6.75 18.68
CA ALA A 37 -3.12 -6.32 17.44
C ALA A 37 -3.67 -4.94 17.02
N PRO A 38 -2.82 -4.03 16.51
CA PRO A 38 -3.26 -2.68 16.18
C PRO A 38 -4.38 -2.71 15.13
N LYS A 39 -5.39 -1.86 15.32
CA LYS A 39 -6.46 -1.60 14.35
C LYS A 39 -5.92 -0.63 13.29
N ILE A 40 -5.71 -1.12 12.08
CA ILE A 40 -5.13 -0.34 10.98
C ILE A 40 -6.11 -0.29 9.81
N ASP A 41 -6.42 0.91 9.32
CA ASP A 41 -7.02 1.08 8.00
C ASP A 41 -5.91 1.21 6.95
N VAL A 42 -5.85 0.29 5.99
CA VAL A 42 -4.77 0.26 4.98
C VAL A 42 -5.03 1.13 3.76
N HIS A 43 -6.18 1.81 3.69
CA HIS A 43 -6.63 2.46 2.45
C HIS A 43 -7.19 3.86 2.66
N VAL A 44 -6.32 4.81 3.02
CA VAL A 44 -6.69 6.23 3.19
C VAL A 44 -5.94 7.11 2.21
N HIS A 45 -6.64 7.71 1.25
CA HIS A 45 -6.01 8.54 0.23
C HIS A 45 -5.63 9.94 0.74
N LEU A 46 -4.36 10.30 0.55
CA LEU A 46 -3.98 11.70 0.47
C LEU A 46 -4.38 12.26 -0.90
N ALA A 47 -4.66 13.56 -0.93
CA ALA A 47 -4.96 14.31 -2.13
C ALA A 47 -4.35 15.70 -2.00
N GLY A 48 -4.04 16.32 -3.13
CA GLY A 48 -3.42 17.63 -3.15
C GLY A 48 -3.44 18.27 -4.54
N THR A 49 -3.28 19.59 -4.57
CA THR A 49 -3.24 20.40 -5.77
C THR A 49 -1.84 20.87 -6.12
N GLY A 50 -0.89 20.71 -5.19
CA GLY A 50 0.43 21.33 -5.22
C GLY A 50 0.55 22.57 -4.33
N ALA A 51 -0.47 22.87 -3.51
CA ALA A 51 -0.42 24.01 -2.61
C ALA A 51 0.65 23.81 -1.52
N GLY A 52 1.37 24.88 -1.18
CA GLY A 52 2.37 24.85 -0.11
C GLY A 52 3.63 24.03 -0.42
N ASP A 53 4.00 23.88 -1.70
CA ASP A 53 5.20 23.13 -2.14
C ASP A 53 5.17 21.65 -1.70
N SER A 54 3.98 21.05 -1.71
CA SER A 54 3.77 19.62 -1.47
C SER A 54 4.37 18.74 -2.57
N GLY A 55 4.56 19.30 -3.77
CA GLY A 55 4.89 18.54 -4.98
C GLY A 55 3.71 17.76 -5.55
N CYS A 56 2.54 17.81 -4.93
CA CYS A 56 1.32 17.27 -5.52
C CYS A 56 0.99 18.01 -6.82
N TRP A 57 0.24 17.36 -7.68
CA TRP A 57 -0.21 17.93 -8.92
C TRP A 57 -1.52 17.29 -9.32
N ILE A 58 -2.34 18.06 -10.03
CA ILE A 58 -3.63 17.60 -10.54
C ILE A 58 -3.84 18.21 -11.92
N SER A 59 -4.33 17.41 -12.86
CA SER A 59 -4.47 17.88 -14.24
C SER A 59 -5.62 18.88 -14.38
N PRO A 60 -5.51 19.88 -15.28
CA PRO A 60 -6.61 20.79 -15.57
C PRO A 60 -7.88 20.08 -16.06
N ALA A 61 -7.75 18.93 -16.72
CA ALA A 61 -8.88 18.11 -17.16
C ALA A 61 -9.57 17.45 -15.96
N PHE A 62 -8.80 16.87 -15.03
CA PHE A 62 -9.35 16.22 -13.85
C PHE A 62 -10.09 17.22 -12.93
N ARG A 63 -9.55 18.44 -12.75
CA ARG A 63 -10.22 19.53 -11.99
C ARG A 63 -11.62 19.88 -12.52
N ARG A 64 -11.91 19.62 -13.80
CA ARG A 64 -13.20 19.93 -14.43
C ARG A 64 -14.22 18.80 -14.32
N ARG A 65 -13.80 17.58 -13.92
CA ARG A 65 -14.71 16.43 -13.79
C ARG A 65 -15.78 16.70 -12.75
N TYR A 66 -17.00 16.27 -13.03
CA TYR A 66 -18.13 16.42 -12.12
C TYR A 66 -17.89 15.71 -10.78
N THR A 67 -17.27 14.53 -10.80
CA THR A 67 -16.90 13.77 -9.59
C THR A 67 -15.98 14.58 -8.69
N PHE A 68 -14.94 15.18 -9.26
CA PHE A 68 -14.02 16.05 -8.52
C PHE A 68 -14.73 17.29 -7.93
N ARG A 69 -15.57 17.95 -8.72
CA ARG A 69 -16.34 19.13 -8.26
C ARG A 69 -17.32 18.76 -7.14
N ALA A 70 -17.97 17.60 -7.24
CA ALA A 70 -18.90 17.08 -6.23
C ALA A 70 -18.16 16.75 -4.93
N MET A 71 -17.02 16.06 -5.00
CA MET A 71 -16.16 15.81 -3.84
C MET A 71 -15.74 17.12 -3.16
N ARG A 72 -15.24 18.09 -3.94
CA ARG A 72 -14.83 19.40 -3.42
C ARG A 72 -15.97 20.09 -2.66
N PHE A 73 -17.19 20.04 -3.23
CA PHE A 73 -18.38 20.59 -2.60
C PHE A 73 -18.75 19.86 -1.30
N LEU A 74 -18.75 18.52 -1.33
CA LEU A 74 -19.08 17.67 -0.16
C LEU A 74 -18.12 17.92 1.01
N TYR A 75 -16.83 18.13 0.72
CA TYR A 75 -15.81 18.44 1.72
C TYR A 75 -15.66 19.93 2.03
N GLY A 76 -16.50 20.80 1.44
CA GLY A 76 -16.51 22.24 1.75
C GLY A 76 -15.23 22.99 1.33
N ILE A 77 -14.45 22.47 0.37
CA ILE A 77 -13.15 23.04 0.01
C ILE A 77 -13.35 24.23 -0.95
N THR A 78 -13.05 25.44 -0.50
CA THR A 78 -13.17 26.67 -1.29
C THR A 78 -12.11 26.78 -2.39
N ALA A 79 -12.30 27.67 -3.38
CA ALA A 79 -11.29 27.88 -4.43
C ALA A 79 -9.99 28.49 -3.87
N GLU A 80 -10.10 29.37 -2.87
CA GLU A 80 -8.94 29.95 -2.19
C GLU A 80 -8.14 28.88 -1.42
N GLN A 81 -8.83 27.99 -0.69
CA GLN A 81 -8.16 26.87 -0.01
C GLN A 81 -7.46 25.95 -1.00
N MET A 82 -8.06 25.69 -2.18
CA MET A 82 -7.45 24.89 -3.24
C MET A 82 -6.09 25.41 -3.70
N GLU A 83 -5.86 26.72 -3.63
CA GLU A 83 -4.62 27.35 -4.10
C GLU A 83 -3.59 27.50 -2.97
N ARG A 84 -4.04 27.76 -1.74
CA ARG A 84 -3.15 28.19 -0.65
C ARG A 84 -2.77 27.09 0.32
N SER A 85 -3.67 26.15 0.61
CA SER A 85 -3.50 25.25 1.75
C SER A 85 -4.20 23.90 1.59
N ALA A 86 -4.71 23.56 0.41
CA ALA A 86 -5.56 22.39 0.19
C ALA A 86 -4.90 21.10 0.65
N ASP A 87 -3.62 20.93 0.31
CA ASP A 87 -2.84 19.73 0.55
C ASP A 87 -2.63 19.50 2.05
N GLU A 88 -2.19 20.54 2.78
CA GLU A 88 -2.00 20.47 4.23
C GLU A 88 -3.34 20.33 4.96
N ALA A 89 -4.37 21.10 4.57
CA ALA A 89 -5.69 21.03 5.19
C ALA A 89 -6.36 19.66 4.96
N TRP A 90 -6.14 19.04 3.79
CA TRP A 90 -6.59 17.67 3.52
C TRP A 90 -5.87 16.66 4.42
N ALA A 91 -4.54 16.77 4.52
CA ALA A 91 -3.73 15.90 5.37
C ALA A 91 -4.12 16.02 6.85
N GLU A 92 -4.31 17.25 7.34
CA GLU A 92 -4.76 17.54 8.71
C GLU A 92 -6.14 16.94 8.98
N MET A 93 -7.13 17.20 8.10
CA MET A 93 -8.46 16.60 8.23
C MET A 93 -8.41 15.07 8.26
N VAL A 94 -7.59 14.44 7.42
CA VAL A 94 -7.41 12.98 7.41
C VAL A 94 -6.84 12.52 8.74
N ALA A 95 -5.77 13.16 9.23
CA ALA A 95 -5.13 12.82 10.49
C ALA A 95 -6.09 12.98 11.69
N GLU A 96 -6.85 14.08 11.74
CA GLU A 96 -7.85 14.33 12.79
C GLU A 96 -8.95 13.27 12.79
N ARG A 97 -9.43 12.84 11.61
CA ARG A 97 -10.44 11.78 11.50
C ARG A 97 -9.91 10.44 12.00
N VAL A 98 -8.66 10.10 11.67
CA VAL A 98 -8.03 8.87 12.17
C VAL A 98 -7.86 8.94 13.69
N ALA A 99 -7.34 10.05 14.20
CA ALA A 99 -7.13 10.26 15.64
C ALA A 99 -8.44 10.28 16.45
N ALA A 100 -9.55 10.72 15.85
CA ALA A 100 -10.88 10.71 16.47
C ALA A 100 -11.62 9.35 16.34
N SER A 101 -11.05 8.39 15.61
CA SER A 101 -11.65 7.07 15.38
C SER A 101 -11.19 6.02 16.40
N GLU A 102 -11.63 4.78 16.26
CA GLU A 102 -11.11 3.65 17.04
C GLU A 102 -9.83 3.03 16.43
N LEU A 103 -9.30 3.59 15.33
CA LEU A 103 -8.10 3.09 14.67
C LEU A 103 -6.85 3.53 15.45
N ASP A 104 -5.86 2.65 15.54
CA ASP A 104 -4.54 3.00 16.04
C ASP A 104 -3.73 3.74 14.96
N TYR A 105 -3.88 3.29 13.70
CA TYR A 105 -3.20 3.84 12.54
C TYR A 105 -4.06 3.82 11.28
N ALA A 106 -3.69 4.65 10.30
CA ALA A 106 -4.13 4.51 8.93
C ALA A 106 -2.95 4.64 7.96
N VAL A 107 -2.99 3.90 6.84
CA VAL A 107 -1.98 4.02 5.79
C VAL A 107 -2.38 5.15 4.85
N ALA A 108 -1.57 6.21 4.85
CA ALA A 108 -1.73 7.37 4.00
C ALA A 108 -1.18 7.08 2.60
N LEU A 109 -2.10 6.93 1.64
CA LEU A 109 -1.80 6.54 0.28
C LEU A 109 -1.44 7.74 -0.60
N GLY A 110 -0.31 7.60 -1.29
CA GLY A 110 0.04 8.45 -2.42
C GLY A 110 -0.69 8.05 -3.71
N PHE A 111 -0.35 8.72 -4.80
CA PHE A 111 -0.83 8.41 -6.14
C PHE A 111 0.21 8.88 -7.15
N ASP A 112 0.54 8.07 -8.14
CA ASP A 112 1.49 8.45 -9.20
C ASP A 112 0.82 8.53 -10.56
N GLY A 113 1.49 9.16 -11.52
CA GLY A 113 0.98 9.37 -12.87
C GLY A 113 1.21 8.19 -13.82
N VAL A 114 0.99 8.48 -15.09
CA VAL A 114 1.30 7.66 -16.26
C VAL A 114 2.67 8.08 -16.78
N TYR A 115 3.51 7.11 -17.16
CA TYR A 115 4.85 7.38 -17.68
C TYR A 115 5.00 6.91 -19.13
N GLY A 116 5.73 7.71 -19.91
CA GLY A 116 6.08 7.40 -21.28
C GLY A 116 7.14 6.31 -21.40
N ARG A 117 7.47 5.92 -22.62
CA ARG A 117 8.55 4.95 -22.90
C ARG A 117 9.93 5.46 -22.53
N ASP A 118 10.10 6.77 -22.43
CA ASP A 118 11.30 7.46 -21.95
C ASP A 118 11.39 7.49 -20.40
N GLY A 119 10.35 6.99 -19.71
CA GLY A 119 10.25 7.00 -18.26
C GLY A 119 9.93 8.37 -17.67
N GLU A 120 9.48 9.33 -18.49
CA GLU A 120 9.04 10.67 -18.07
C GLU A 120 7.54 10.72 -17.83
N LEU A 121 7.11 11.65 -16.96
CA LEU A 121 5.70 11.82 -16.62
C LEU A 121 4.90 12.32 -17.83
N ASP A 122 3.96 11.50 -18.30
CA ASP A 122 2.99 11.88 -19.32
C ASP A 122 1.87 12.68 -18.67
N ARG A 123 2.01 14.01 -18.71
CA ARG A 123 1.03 14.94 -18.12
C ARG A 123 -0.32 14.96 -18.83
N GLU A 124 -0.39 14.52 -20.09
CA GLU A 124 -1.65 14.50 -20.84
C GLU A 124 -2.52 13.33 -20.41
N ARG A 125 -1.90 12.17 -20.17
CA ARG A 125 -2.59 10.96 -19.69
C ARG A 125 -2.75 10.92 -18.16
N SER A 126 -1.87 11.61 -17.43
CA SER A 126 -1.92 11.68 -15.97
C SER A 126 -3.03 12.60 -15.45
N GLN A 127 -3.59 12.23 -14.31
CA GLN A 127 -4.70 12.98 -13.70
C GLN A 127 -4.33 13.64 -12.39
N MET A 128 -3.48 12.97 -11.61
CA MET A 128 -3.02 13.43 -10.31
C MET A 128 -1.66 12.81 -10.00
N VAL A 129 -0.86 13.51 -9.21
CA VAL A 129 0.34 13.00 -8.55
C VAL A 129 0.29 13.48 -7.10
N VAL A 130 0.51 12.56 -6.17
CA VAL A 130 0.71 12.77 -4.74
C VAL A 130 2.03 12.05 -4.43
N PRO A 131 3.17 12.77 -4.50
CA PRO A 131 4.49 12.15 -4.55
C PRO A 131 4.87 11.49 -3.22
N PRO A 132 5.77 10.50 -3.23
CA PRO A 132 6.27 9.88 -1.99
C PRO A 132 6.79 10.89 -0.97
N SER A 133 7.49 11.94 -1.43
CA SER A 133 8.01 13.00 -0.56
C SER A 133 6.91 13.72 0.24
N TRP A 134 5.71 13.88 -0.32
CA TRP A 134 4.56 14.43 0.41
C TRP A 134 4.02 13.43 1.43
N VAL A 135 3.86 12.17 1.03
CA VAL A 135 3.37 11.09 1.90
C VAL A 135 4.24 10.98 3.15
N PHE A 136 5.57 10.91 2.99
CA PHE A 136 6.50 10.83 4.11
C PHE A 136 6.48 12.09 4.99
N ARG A 137 6.37 13.28 4.40
CA ARG A 137 6.27 14.53 5.15
C ARG A 137 5.02 14.57 6.03
N VAL A 138 3.88 14.13 5.49
CA VAL A 138 2.62 14.04 6.23
C VAL A 138 2.73 13.02 7.36
N CYS A 139 3.26 11.83 7.11
CA CYS A 139 3.40 10.78 8.13
C CYS A 139 4.40 11.17 9.24
N ALA A 140 5.46 11.92 8.91
CA ALA A 140 6.38 12.48 9.91
C ALA A 140 5.70 13.50 10.83
N ARG A 141 4.69 14.23 10.32
CA ARG A 141 3.93 15.22 11.09
C ARG A 141 2.81 14.61 11.93
N TYR A 142 2.17 13.55 11.42
CA TYR A 142 1.02 12.90 12.06
C TYR A 142 1.33 11.42 12.34
N PRO A 143 1.80 11.06 13.55
CA PRO A 143 2.28 9.72 13.86
C PRO A 143 1.26 8.57 13.75
N HIS A 144 -0.03 8.88 13.71
CA HIS A 144 -1.11 7.90 13.45
C HIS A 144 -1.24 7.54 11.96
N LEU A 145 -0.47 8.20 11.07
CA LEU A 145 -0.43 7.90 9.65
C LEU A 145 0.85 7.14 9.29
N LEU A 146 0.68 6.02 8.58
CA LEU A 146 1.77 5.20 8.08
C LEU A 146 1.96 5.45 6.58
N PRO A 147 3.20 5.50 6.06
CA PRO A 147 3.44 5.88 4.67
C PRO A 147 3.14 4.74 3.68
N GLY A 148 2.19 4.95 2.78
CA GLY A 148 1.87 4.08 1.65
C GLY A 148 2.05 4.77 0.30
N PRO A 149 3.29 5.11 -0.12
CA PRO A 149 3.51 5.83 -1.36
C PRO A 149 3.03 5.03 -2.59
N SER A 150 2.63 5.76 -3.63
CA SER A 150 2.42 5.18 -4.96
C SER A 150 3.65 5.48 -5.81
N LEU A 151 4.10 4.48 -6.55
CA LEU A 151 5.27 4.59 -7.42
C LEU A 151 5.00 3.83 -8.71
N ASN A 152 4.88 4.54 -9.84
CA ASN A 152 4.73 3.86 -11.12
C ASN A 152 6.07 3.20 -11.49
N PRO A 153 6.11 1.88 -11.77
CA PRO A 153 7.37 1.18 -12.02
C PRO A 153 7.99 1.51 -13.39
N PHE A 154 7.26 2.17 -14.29
CA PHE A 154 7.78 2.57 -15.61
C PHE A 154 8.50 3.92 -15.62
N ARG A 155 8.72 4.52 -14.45
CA ARG A 155 9.56 5.69 -14.31
C ARG A 155 11.02 5.36 -14.55
N LYS A 156 11.77 6.30 -15.11
CA LYS A 156 13.23 6.16 -15.26
C LYS A 156 13.95 5.99 -13.91
N ASP A 157 13.40 6.53 -12.83
CA ASP A 157 13.94 6.49 -11.47
C ASP A 157 13.19 5.49 -10.56
N ALA A 158 12.39 4.57 -11.13
CA ALA A 158 11.52 3.68 -10.36
C ALA A 158 12.27 2.84 -9.32
N MET A 159 13.36 2.16 -9.71
CA MET A 159 14.10 1.29 -8.78
C MET A 159 14.75 2.07 -7.65
N GLN A 160 15.41 3.19 -7.96
CA GLN A 160 15.98 4.07 -6.95
C GLN A 160 14.90 4.57 -5.98
N ARG A 161 13.76 5.04 -6.52
CA ARG A 161 12.68 5.58 -5.69
C ARG A 161 12.03 4.49 -4.83
N LEU A 162 11.94 3.26 -5.33
CA LEU A 162 11.43 2.12 -4.58
C LEU A 162 12.32 1.87 -3.35
N GLU A 163 13.63 1.77 -3.55
CA GLU A 163 14.60 1.58 -2.45
C GLU A 163 14.53 2.72 -1.44
N GLU A 164 14.50 3.97 -1.91
CA GLU A 164 14.34 5.14 -1.03
C GLU A 164 13.03 5.09 -0.21
N CYS A 165 11.92 4.64 -0.81
CA CYS A 165 10.66 4.51 -0.09
C CYS A 165 10.75 3.42 0.99
N ILE A 166 11.38 2.29 0.68
CA ILE A 166 11.58 1.18 1.62
C ILE A 166 12.46 1.63 2.79
N GLU A 167 13.60 2.28 2.51
CA GLU A 167 14.51 2.81 3.53
C GLU A 167 13.86 3.88 4.40
N ALA A 168 12.98 4.72 3.82
CA ALA A 168 12.21 5.72 4.53
C ALA A 168 11.04 5.15 5.35
N GLY A 169 10.82 3.83 5.31
CA GLY A 169 9.82 3.14 6.13
C GLY A 169 8.43 3.02 5.51
N ALA A 170 8.32 3.00 4.17
CA ALA A 170 7.08 2.64 3.49
C ALA A 170 6.54 1.32 4.04
N VAL A 171 5.25 1.30 4.41
CA VAL A 171 4.60 0.08 4.90
C VAL A 171 3.89 -0.70 3.79
N LEU A 172 3.70 -0.09 2.63
CA LEU A 172 3.22 -0.69 1.38
C LEU A 172 3.52 0.22 0.18
N ILE A 173 3.38 -0.32 -1.04
CA ILE A 173 3.32 0.46 -2.29
C ILE A 173 1.91 0.37 -2.87
N LYS A 174 1.36 1.50 -3.33
CA LYS A 174 0.00 1.59 -3.90
C LYS A 174 0.00 1.71 -5.42
N TRP A 175 -0.76 0.85 -6.10
CA TRP A 175 -1.09 1.00 -7.53
C TRP A 175 -2.59 1.09 -7.80
N LEU A 176 -2.92 1.80 -8.89
CA LEU A 176 -4.20 1.82 -9.58
C LEU A 176 -3.97 1.62 -11.09
N PRO A 177 -3.72 0.37 -11.53
CA PRO A 177 -3.26 0.03 -12.88
C PRO A 177 -4.05 0.69 -14.01
N LEU A 178 -5.39 0.63 -13.95
CA LEU A 178 -6.24 1.14 -15.03
C LEU A 178 -6.13 2.65 -15.26
N ALA A 179 -5.76 3.45 -14.25
CA ALA A 179 -5.58 4.90 -14.40
C ALA A 179 -4.11 5.30 -14.54
N GLN A 180 -3.19 4.46 -14.08
CA GLN A 180 -1.74 4.70 -14.11
C GLN A 180 -1.07 4.07 -15.35
N GLY A 181 -1.77 3.21 -16.08
CA GLY A 181 -1.20 2.47 -17.22
C GLY A 181 -0.13 1.47 -16.78
N ILE A 182 -0.27 0.88 -15.59
CA ILE A 182 0.65 -0.14 -15.09
C ILE A 182 0.15 -1.49 -15.55
N ASP A 183 0.99 -2.29 -16.21
CA ASP A 183 0.71 -3.70 -16.47
C ASP A 183 1.39 -4.57 -15.41
N PRO A 184 0.65 -5.11 -14.43
CA PRO A 184 1.24 -5.94 -13.38
C PRO A 184 1.86 -7.23 -13.93
N ALA A 185 1.46 -7.70 -15.11
CA ALA A 185 2.02 -8.89 -15.74
C ALA A 185 3.22 -8.58 -16.65
N SER A 186 3.65 -7.32 -16.74
CA SER A 186 4.78 -6.95 -17.58
C SER A 186 6.07 -7.66 -17.12
N PRO A 187 6.83 -8.28 -18.04
CA PRO A 187 8.09 -8.95 -17.72
C PRO A 187 9.16 -7.96 -17.21
N ASP A 188 9.02 -6.68 -17.52
CA ASP A 188 9.95 -5.63 -17.09
C ASP A 188 9.87 -5.37 -15.57
N LEU A 189 8.82 -5.85 -14.90
CA LEU A 189 8.59 -5.65 -13.47
C LEU A 189 9.28 -6.70 -12.58
N ARG A 190 10.01 -7.66 -13.17
CA ARG A 190 10.66 -8.74 -12.42
C ARG A 190 11.55 -8.21 -11.29
N GLU A 191 12.41 -7.23 -11.58
CA GLU A 191 13.32 -6.65 -10.58
C GLU A 191 12.55 -5.89 -9.50
N PHE A 192 11.52 -5.14 -9.89
CA PHE A 192 10.65 -4.42 -8.97
C PHE A 192 9.98 -5.36 -7.97
N TYR A 193 9.48 -6.51 -8.45
CA TYR A 193 8.89 -7.55 -7.61
C TYR A 193 9.91 -8.28 -6.74
N GLU A 194 11.11 -8.57 -7.25
CA GLU A 194 12.19 -9.17 -6.47
C GLU A 194 12.55 -8.28 -5.26
N VAL A 195 12.57 -6.95 -5.43
CA VAL A 195 12.82 -6.00 -4.33
C VAL A 195 11.67 -5.99 -3.33
N LEU A 196 10.41 -5.87 -3.78
CA LEU A 196 9.25 -5.89 -2.88
C LEU A 196 9.15 -7.19 -2.08
N SER A 197 9.31 -8.32 -2.75
CA SER A 197 9.26 -9.66 -2.17
C SER A 197 10.36 -9.84 -1.11
N ARG A 198 11.61 -9.47 -1.43
CA ARG A 198 12.74 -9.52 -0.49
C ARG A 198 12.55 -8.61 0.71
N ALA A 199 11.99 -7.41 0.51
CA ALA A 199 11.72 -6.46 1.58
C ALA A 199 10.46 -6.80 2.40
N GLY A 200 9.62 -7.72 1.92
CA GLY A 200 8.33 -8.05 2.53
C GLY A 200 7.33 -6.89 2.48
N ILE A 201 7.49 -5.95 1.54
CA ILE A 201 6.62 -4.79 1.40
C ILE A 201 5.40 -5.14 0.55
N PRO A 202 4.17 -5.00 1.09
CA PRO A 202 2.97 -5.31 0.34
C PRO A 202 2.74 -4.37 -0.84
N LEU A 203 2.19 -4.93 -1.91
CA LEU A 203 1.61 -4.18 -3.02
C LEU A 203 0.09 -4.08 -2.80
N LEU A 204 -0.40 -2.90 -2.43
CA LEU A 204 -1.82 -2.58 -2.45
C LEU A 204 -2.22 -2.18 -3.86
N ILE A 205 -3.03 -2.98 -4.53
CA ILE A 205 -3.33 -2.82 -5.95
C ILE A 205 -4.84 -2.77 -6.18
N HIS A 206 -5.28 -1.75 -6.91
CA HIS A 206 -6.67 -1.61 -7.29
C HIS A 206 -7.01 -2.58 -8.43
N MET A 207 -7.94 -3.48 -8.16
CA MET A 207 -8.64 -4.25 -9.18
C MET A 207 -10.13 -3.97 -9.02
N GLY A 208 -10.90 -4.05 -10.10
CA GLY A 208 -12.30 -3.65 -10.10
C GLY A 208 -12.51 -2.22 -10.61
N GLY A 209 -13.76 -1.79 -10.56
CA GLY A 209 -14.18 -0.55 -11.20
C GLY A 209 -13.62 0.71 -10.54
N GLU A 210 -13.52 1.77 -11.32
CA GLU A 210 -13.06 3.09 -10.89
C GLU A 210 -13.95 4.20 -11.48
N ARG A 211 -14.40 5.16 -10.66
CA ARG A 211 -15.31 6.26 -11.08
C ARG A 211 -14.69 7.64 -10.97
N THR A 212 -13.80 7.82 -10.02
CA THR A 212 -13.13 9.07 -9.72
C THR A 212 -12.17 9.42 -10.84
N PHE A 213 -11.28 8.48 -11.18
CA PHE A 213 -10.29 8.63 -12.23
C PHE A 213 -10.82 8.20 -13.60
N ALA A 214 -10.37 8.88 -14.64
CA ALA A 214 -10.49 8.39 -16.01
C ALA A 214 -9.65 7.14 -16.19
N THR A 215 -10.17 6.21 -16.98
CA THR A 215 -9.48 4.98 -17.36
C THR A 215 -8.53 5.26 -18.50
N VAL A 216 -7.26 4.93 -18.31
CA VAL A 216 -6.17 5.08 -19.29
C VAL A 216 -5.84 3.75 -19.96
N ALA A 217 -5.96 2.64 -19.22
CA ALA A 217 -5.64 1.28 -19.65
C ALA A 217 -6.73 0.31 -19.12
N PRO A 218 -7.93 0.29 -19.72
CA PRO A 218 -9.07 -0.48 -19.20
C PRO A 218 -8.79 -1.98 -19.06
N GLU A 219 -7.95 -2.54 -19.92
CA GLU A 219 -7.52 -3.93 -19.90
C GLU A 219 -6.77 -4.33 -18.62
N MET A 220 -6.23 -3.35 -17.88
CA MET A 220 -5.54 -3.55 -16.61
C MET A 220 -6.49 -3.80 -15.44
N ASN A 221 -7.80 -3.61 -15.65
CA ASN A 221 -8.83 -4.04 -14.70
C ASN A 221 -9.10 -5.55 -14.84
N ASN A 222 -8.12 -6.37 -14.48
CA ASN A 222 -8.20 -7.82 -14.57
C ASN A 222 -7.42 -8.49 -13.43
N VAL A 223 -8.13 -9.12 -12.49
CA VAL A 223 -7.54 -9.80 -11.33
C VAL A 223 -6.55 -10.90 -11.70
N ARG A 224 -6.61 -11.46 -12.93
CA ARG A 224 -5.62 -12.44 -13.38
C ARG A 224 -4.21 -11.86 -13.48
N LEU A 225 -4.08 -10.56 -13.68
CA LEU A 225 -2.78 -9.87 -13.73
C LEU A 225 -2.09 -9.88 -12.36
N LEU A 226 -2.81 -10.16 -11.27
CA LEU A 226 -2.21 -10.36 -9.94
C LEU A 226 -1.33 -11.60 -9.86
N ALA A 227 -1.46 -12.57 -10.78
CA ALA A 227 -0.65 -13.78 -10.76
C ALA A 227 0.85 -13.45 -10.80
N ALA A 228 1.28 -12.49 -11.63
CA ALA A 228 2.70 -12.14 -11.76
C ALA A 228 3.36 -11.64 -10.46
N PRO A 229 2.83 -10.61 -9.75
CA PRO A 229 3.40 -10.22 -8.45
C PRO A 229 3.27 -11.34 -7.39
N LEU A 230 2.17 -12.11 -7.41
CA LEU A 230 1.97 -13.20 -6.46
C LEU A 230 2.97 -14.35 -6.67
N GLU A 231 3.25 -14.76 -7.91
CA GLU A 231 4.24 -15.78 -8.26
C GLU A 231 5.67 -15.34 -7.90
N ALA A 232 5.96 -14.04 -7.98
CA ALA A 232 7.21 -13.45 -7.50
C ALA A 232 7.33 -13.40 -5.96
N GLY A 233 6.30 -13.82 -5.22
CA GLY A 233 6.27 -13.86 -3.76
C GLY A 233 5.96 -12.53 -3.08
N VAL A 234 5.53 -11.51 -3.84
CA VAL A 234 5.16 -10.20 -3.29
C VAL A 234 3.86 -10.34 -2.49
N PRO A 235 3.79 -9.91 -1.22
CA PRO A 235 2.52 -9.81 -0.50
C PRO A 235 1.58 -8.84 -1.25
N VAL A 236 0.36 -9.25 -1.58
CA VAL A 236 -0.58 -8.41 -2.35
C VAL A 236 -1.84 -8.17 -1.54
N ILE A 237 -2.28 -6.91 -1.50
CA ILE A 237 -3.61 -6.53 -1.02
C ILE A 237 -4.42 -6.06 -2.24
N CYS A 238 -5.42 -6.84 -2.63
CA CYS A 238 -6.34 -6.47 -3.69
C CYS A 238 -7.40 -5.52 -3.12
N ALA A 239 -7.35 -4.25 -3.52
CA ALA A 239 -8.25 -3.24 -3.01
C ALA A 239 -9.71 -3.50 -3.43
N HIS A 240 -10.64 -3.03 -2.61
CA HIS A 240 -12.08 -3.11 -2.84
C HIS A 240 -12.58 -4.52 -3.16
N SER A 241 -11.86 -5.57 -2.74
CA SER A 241 -12.18 -6.97 -3.06
C SER A 241 -12.47 -7.22 -4.55
N ALA A 242 -11.82 -6.46 -5.44
CA ALA A 242 -12.07 -6.45 -6.88
C ALA A 242 -13.54 -6.25 -7.30
N THR A 243 -14.36 -5.60 -6.47
CA THR A 243 -15.77 -5.43 -6.79
C THR A 243 -15.98 -4.49 -7.96
N ARG A 244 -16.97 -4.82 -8.79
CA ARG A 244 -17.45 -3.93 -9.83
C ARG A 244 -18.13 -2.70 -9.24
N ILE A 245 -18.15 -1.66 -10.04
CA ILE A 245 -19.02 -0.51 -9.81
C ILE A 245 -20.50 -0.95 -9.82
N VAL A 246 -21.27 -0.48 -8.84
CA VAL A 246 -22.73 -0.68 -8.79
C VAL A 246 -23.38 -0.13 -10.07
N LEU A 247 -24.20 -0.95 -10.73
CA LEU A 247 -24.87 -0.66 -12.02
C LEU A 247 -23.93 -0.50 -13.24
N SER A 248 -22.67 -0.93 -13.16
CA SER A 248 -21.82 -1.09 -14.36
C SER A 248 -22.05 -2.43 -15.06
N ASP A 249 -21.61 -2.48 -16.32
CA ASP A 249 -21.49 -3.69 -17.15
C ASP A 249 -20.14 -4.40 -16.98
N GLU A 250 -19.33 -4.00 -15.98
CA GLU A 250 -18.06 -4.64 -15.68
C GLU A 250 -18.26 -6.11 -15.28
N PRO A 251 -17.40 -7.01 -15.76
CA PRO A 251 -17.50 -8.43 -15.42
C PRO A 251 -17.30 -8.64 -13.92
N ASP A 252 -18.04 -9.60 -13.35
CA ASP A 252 -17.82 -10.02 -11.97
C ASP A 252 -16.52 -10.83 -11.87
N GLN A 253 -15.54 -10.25 -11.19
CA GLN A 253 -14.21 -10.85 -10.99
C GLN A 253 -14.12 -11.67 -9.70
N LEU A 254 -15.16 -11.68 -8.86
CA LEU A 254 -15.16 -12.37 -7.57
C LEU A 254 -14.86 -13.88 -7.68
N PRO A 255 -15.40 -14.64 -8.66
CA PRO A 255 -15.04 -16.05 -8.81
C PRO A 255 -13.54 -16.25 -9.03
N LEU A 256 -12.93 -15.42 -9.87
CA LEU A 256 -11.49 -15.49 -10.17
C LEU A 256 -10.64 -15.07 -8.96
N LEU A 257 -11.04 -14.01 -8.26
CA LEU A 257 -10.37 -13.58 -7.04
C LEU A 257 -10.42 -14.67 -5.96
N ARG A 258 -11.55 -15.37 -5.81
CA ARG A 258 -11.67 -16.51 -4.89
C ARG A 258 -10.73 -17.65 -5.24
N ASP A 259 -10.52 -17.92 -6.53
CA ASP A 259 -9.58 -18.95 -6.97
C ASP A 259 -8.14 -18.55 -6.64
N LEU A 260 -7.77 -17.28 -6.87
CA LEU A 260 -6.46 -16.75 -6.49
C LEU A 260 -6.23 -16.81 -4.97
N LEU A 261 -7.21 -16.43 -4.15
CA LEU A 261 -7.13 -16.48 -2.68
C LEU A 261 -6.92 -17.91 -2.15
N ARG A 262 -7.44 -18.93 -2.85
CA ARG A 262 -7.18 -20.34 -2.47
C ARG A 262 -5.78 -20.80 -2.83
N HIS A 263 -5.17 -20.20 -3.87
CA HIS A 263 -3.88 -20.62 -4.40
C HIS A 263 -2.71 -19.85 -3.76
N TYR A 264 -2.89 -18.57 -3.45
CA TYR A 264 -1.86 -17.68 -2.96
C TYR A 264 -2.13 -17.26 -1.50
N PRO A 265 -1.41 -17.82 -0.51
CA PRO A 265 -1.63 -17.51 0.90
C PRO A 265 -1.22 -16.08 1.30
N HIS A 266 -0.48 -15.40 0.42
CA HIS A 266 -0.04 -14.02 0.57
C HIS A 266 -0.84 -13.03 -0.31
N LEU A 267 -2.07 -13.41 -0.66
CA LEU A 267 -3.08 -12.51 -1.21
C LEU A 267 -4.11 -12.17 -0.14
N TRP A 268 -4.34 -10.87 0.07
CA TRP A 268 -5.39 -10.33 0.91
C TRP A 268 -6.33 -9.44 0.11
N VAL A 269 -7.46 -9.11 0.70
CA VAL A 269 -8.42 -8.15 0.14
C VAL A 269 -8.75 -7.10 1.20
N ASP A 270 -8.96 -5.86 0.77
CA ASP A 270 -9.63 -4.86 1.61
C ASP A 270 -11.09 -4.67 1.15
N ASN A 271 -11.89 -4.06 2.01
CA ASN A 271 -13.29 -3.72 1.75
C ASN A 271 -13.52 -2.20 1.69
N SER A 272 -12.44 -1.42 1.53
CA SER A 272 -12.54 0.02 1.31
C SER A 272 -13.44 0.28 0.09
N GLY A 273 -14.04 1.46 -0.04
CA GLY A 273 -14.81 1.85 -1.22
C GLY A 273 -16.06 1.02 -1.56
N LEU A 274 -16.29 -0.15 -0.94
CA LEU A 274 -17.48 -0.98 -1.15
C LEU A 274 -18.78 -0.27 -0.73
N ALA A 275 -18.64 0.63 0.24
CA ALA A 275 -19.72 1.45 0.77
C ALA A 275 -19.66 2.90 0.28
N ASN A 276 -18.81 3.23 -0.71
CA ASN A 276 -18.89 4.54 -1.35
C ASN A 276 -20.21 4.62 -2.14
N PRO A 277 -21.11 5.56 -1.79
CA PRO A 277 -22.41 5.69 -2.43
C PRO A 277 -22.33 6.02 -3.93
#